data_AF-A0A6H0CEW0-F1
#
_entry.id   AF-A0A6H0CEW0-F1
#
_cell.length_a   1.000
_cell.length_b   1.000
_cell.length_c   1.000
_cell.angle_alpha   90.00
_cell.angle_beta   90.00
_cell.angle_gamma   90.00
#
_symmetry.space_group_name_H-M   'P 1'
#
loop_
_entity.id
_entity.type
_entity.pdbx_description
1 polymer ?
#
loop_
_entity_poly.entity_id
_entity_poly.type
_entity_poly.pdbx_seq_one_letter_code
_entity_poly.pdbx_strand_id
1 'polypeptide(L)' 'MRGEQKHRTRTSEFVCGSCKQPVDTVVERHKSFGVFIPVWTAGPCHNPRCPEYVSEAELIGRLRGARDRRAGRIRH' A
#
# COMPACT_ATOMS: atom_id res chain seq x y z
N MET A 1 9.43 0.42 43.24
CA MET A 1 8.76 1.21 42.18
C MET A 1 9.62 1.16 40.91
N ARG A 2 9.42 0.19 40.01
CA ARG A 2 10.07 0.17 38.69
C ARG A 2 8.98 0.38 37.65
N GLY A 3 9.04 1.52 36.97
CA GLY A 3 8.04 1.99 36.03
C GLY A 3 7.88 1.02 34.86
N GLU A 4 6.64 0.63 34.60
CA GLU A 4 6.19 -0.02 33.38
C GLU A 4 6.58 0.86 32.18
N GLN A 5 7.70 0.52 31.55
CA GLN A 5 8.06 1.06 30.25
C GLN A 5 7.16 0.37 29.22
N LYS A 6 5.94 0.90 29.09
CA LYS A 6 5.03 0.57 28.00
C LYS A 6 5.73 1.01 26.72
N HIS A 7 6.36 0.07 26.02
CA HIS A 7 6.91 0.28 24.68
C HIS A 7 5.76 0.77 23.81
N ARG A 8 5.62 2.09 23.70
CA ARG A 8 4.70 2.74 22.77
C ARG A 8 5.29 2.46 21.40
N THR A 9 4.88 1.34 20.81
CA THR A 9 5.25 0.93 19.45
C THR A 9 5.10 2.15 18.56
N ARG A 10 6.25 2.74 18.17
CA ARG A 10 6.27 3.83 17.20
C ARG A 10 5.76 3.22 15.91
N THR A 11 4.52 3.51 15.54
CA THR A 11 4.03 3.26 14.20
C THR A 11 4.89 4.09 13.26
N SER A 12 5.79 3.46 12.52
CA SER A 12 6.55 4.13 11.48
C SER A 12 5.56 4.66 10.45
N GLU A 13 5.44 5.99 10.35
CA GLU A 13 4.62 6.61 9.32
C GLU A 13 5.25 6.32 7.96
N PHE A 14 4.44 5.83 7.03
CA PHE A 14 4.88 5.63 5.66
C PHE A 14 4.95 6.97 4.92
N VAL A 15 5.98 7.14 4.10
CA VAL A 15 6.20 8.34 3.29
C VAL A 15 6.39 7.98 1.82
N CYS A 16 5.95 8.86 0.93
CA CYS A 16 6.19 8.71 -0.50
C CYS A 16 7.70 8.76 -0.79
N GLY A 17 8.20 7.79 -1.56
CA GLY A 17 9.62 7.73 -1.97
C GLY A 17 10.08 8.97 -2.76
N SER A 18 9.17 9.59 -3.52
CA SER A 18 9.46 10.72 -4.40
C SER A 18 9.31 12.08 -3.70
N CYS A 19 8.10 12.45 -3.28
CA CYS A 19 7.82 13.77 -2.69
C CYS A 19 8.01 13.83 -1.17
N LYS A 20 8.32 12.71 -0.50
CA LYS A 20 8.54 12.59 0.95
C LYS A 20 7.35 12.99 1.83
N GLN A 21 6.17 13.20 1.26
CA GLN A 21 4.96 13.47 2.04
C GLN A 21 4.44 12.18 2.70
N PRO A 22 3.76 12.30 3.86
CA PRO A 22 3.06 11.18 4.48
C PRO A 22 2.06 10.56 3.50
N VAL A 23 1.94 9.24 3.55
CA VAL A 23 0.95 8.49 2.78
C VAL A 23 0.15 7.58 3.70
N ASP A 24 -0.99 7.12 3.21
CA ASP A 24 -1.81 6.17 3.94
C ASP A 24 -1.03 4.89 4.23
N THR A 25 -1.33 4.28 5.37
CA THR A 25 -0.83 2.94 5.68
C THR A 25 -1.87 1.93 5.23
N VAL A 26 -1.51 1.07 4.29
CA VAL A 26 -2.39 0.00 3.81
C VAL A 26 -1.94 -1.35 4.35
N VAL A 27 -2.90 -2.23 4.62
CA VAL A 27 -2.63 -3.59 5.11
C VAL A 27 -2.87 -4.58 3.99
N GLU A 28 -1.79 -5.18 3.51
CA GLU A 28 -1.83 -6.28 2.55
C GLU A 28 -1.83 -7.62 3.28
N ARG A 29 -2.49 -8.63 2.71
CA ARG A 29 -2.54 -9.98 3.28
C ARG A 29 -1.71 -10.92 2.41
N HIS A 30 -0.59 -11.38 2.95
CA HIS A 30 0.24 -12.40 2.31
C HIS A 30 -0.14 -13.78 2.85
N LYS A 31 -0.46 -14.71 1.96
CA LYS A 31 -0.71 -16.10 2.35
C LYS A 31 0.62 -16.85 2.34
N SER A 32 1.06 -17.31 3.51
CA SER A 32 2.29 -18.10 3.68
C SER A 32 1.99 -19.32 4.52
N PHE A 33 2.36 -20.52 4.04
CA PHE A 33 2.14 -21.79 4.72
C PHE A 33 0.69 -22.02 5.21
N GLY A 34 -0.30 -21.54 4.46
CA GLY A 34 -1.73 -21.69 4.81
C GLY A 34 -2.29 -20.61 5.74
N VAL A 35 -1.45 -19.72 6.29
CA VAL A 35 -1.86 -18.61 7.18
C VAL A 35 -1.80 -17.27 6.44
N PHE A 36 -2.68 -16.33 6.81
CA PHE A 36 -2.65 -14.96 6.30
C PHE A 36 -1.87 -14.04 7.24
N ILE A 37 -0.75 -13.52 6.76
CA ILE A 37 0.11 -12.59 7.47
C ILE A 37 -0.22 -11.16 7.02
N PRO A 38 -0.52 -10.23 7.94
CA PRO A 38 -0.68 -8.82 7.61
C PRO A 38 0.70 -8.19 7.33
N VAL A 39 0.78 -7.44 6.24
CA VAL A 39 1.94 -6.62 5.89
C VAL A 39 1.46 -5.19 5.79
N TRP A 40 2.03 -4.31 6.60
CA TRP A 40 1.78 -2.87 6.53
C TRP A 40 2.73 -2.27 5.50
N THR A 41 2.19 -1.54 4.54
CA THR A 41 2.97 -0.91 3.48
C THR A 41 2.46 0.50 3.20
N ALA A 42 3.28 1.26 2.47
CA ALA A 42 2.92 2.57 1.96
C ALA A 42 1.79 2.43 0.93
N GLY A 43 0.71 3.18 1.15
CA GLY A 43 -0.35 3.38 0.16
C GLY A 43 0.10 4.26 -1.00
N PRO A 44 -0.77 4.43 -2.02
CA PRO A 44 -0.49 5.32 -3.15
C PRO A 44 -0.32 6.77 -2.68
N CYS A 45 0.52 7.52 -3.40
CA CYS A 45 0.64 8.95 -3.13
C CYS A 45 -0.61 9.68 -3.65
N HIS A 46 -1.20 10.55 -2.83
CA HIS A 46 -2.36 11.35 -3.20
C HIS A 46 -2.04 12.81 -3.53
N ASN A 47 -0.76 13.22 -3.51
CA ASN A 47 -0.33 14.57 -3.86
C ASN A 47 -0.32 14.77 -5.39
N PRO A 48 -1.21 15.58 -5.99
CA PRO A 48 -1.29 15.74 -7.44
C PRO A 48 -0.06 16.38 -8.08
N ARG A 49 0.83 16.99 -7.29
CA ARG A 49 2.10 17.57 -7.75
C ARG A 49 3.25 16.56 -7.73
N CYS A 50 3.03 15.36 -7.21
CA CYS A 50 4.04 14.31 -7.17
C CYS A 50 4.14 13.64 -8.54
N PRO A 51 5.35 13.37 -9.08
CA PRO A 51 5.49 12.67 -10.35
C PRO A 51 4.99 11.21 -10.28
N GLU A 52 4.93 10.63 -9.09
CA GLU A 52 4.40 9.28 -8.84
C GLU A 52 2.88 9.27 -8.55
N TYR A 53 2.21 10.43 -8.61
CA TYR A 53 0.77 10.49 -8.40
C TYR A 53 0.05 9.79 -9.56
N VAL A 54 -0.82 8.85 -9.19
CA VAL A 54 -1.70 8.16 -10.13
C VAL A 54 -3.12 8.55 -9.75
N SER A 55 -3.89 9.02 -10.73
CA SER A 55 -5.31 9.34 -10.49
C SER A 55 -6.09 8.08 -10.12
N GLU A 56 -7.17 8.25 -9.35
CA GLU A 56 -8.04 7.13 -8.95
C GLU A 56 -8.57 6.36 -10.18
N ALA A 57 -8.94 7.09 -11.24
CA ALA A 57 -9.41 6.49 -12.49
C ALA A 57 -8.34 5.61 -13.14
N GLU A 58 -7.09 6.08 -13.16
CA GLU A 58 -5.97 5.31 -13.69
C GLU A 58 -5.65 4.10 -12.81
N LEU A 59 -5.70 4.24 -11.48
CA LEU A 59 -5.52 3.13 -10.54
C LEU A 59 -6.59 2.04 -10.76
N ILE A 60 -7.86 2.43 -10.87
CA ILE A 60 -8.96 1.52 -11.19
C ILE A 60 -8.74 0.85 -12.55
N GLY A 61 -8.28 1.61 -13.56
CA GLY A 61 -7.93 1.07 -14.88
C GLY A 61 -6.83 0.00 -14.80
N ARG A 62 -5.76 0.25 -14.05
CA ARG A 62 -4.66 -0.71 -13.82
C ARG A 62 -5.16 -1.98 -13.14
N LEU A 63 -6.00 -1.85 -12.11
CA LEU A 63 -6.57 -2.99 -11.37
C LEU A 63 -7.49 -3.84 -12.26
N ARG A 64 -8.34 -3.20 -13.08
CA ARG A 64 -9.21 -3.90 -14.04
C ARG A 64 -8.38 -4.64 -15.09
N GLY A 65 -7.40 -3.96 -15.69
CA GLY A 65 -6.52 -4.58 -16.68
C GLY A 65 -5.72 -5.77 -16.12
N ALA A 66 -5.28 -5.71 -14.86
CA ALA A 66 -4.61 -6.84 -14.20
C ALA A 66 -5.54 -8.04 -14.00
N ARG A 67 -6.81 -7.80 -13.64
CA ARG A 67 -7.84 -8.85 -13.52
C ARG A 67 -8.14 -9.47 -14.88
N ASP A 68 -8.31 -8.67 -15.91
CA ASP A 68 -8.60 -9.15 -17.26
C ASP A 68 -7.46 -9.98 -17.84
N ARG A 69 -6.20 -9.59 -17.62
CA ARG A 69 -5.02 -10.41 -17.97
C ARG A 69 -5.04 -11.76 -17.27
N ARG A 70 -5.30 -11.77 -15.96
CA ARG A 70 -5.38 -13.01 -15.17
C ARG A 70 -6.52 -13.92 -15.64
N ALA A 71 -7.63 -13.33 -16.09
CA ALA A 71 -8.78 -14.05 -16.63
C ALA A 71 -8.63 -14.43 -18.11
N GLY A 72 -7.51 -14.10 -18.78
CA GLY A 72 -7.30 -14.37 -20.20
C GLY A 72 -8.22 -13.58 -21.13
N ARG A 73 -8.78 -12.46 -20.67
CA ARG A 73 -9.78 -11.66 -21.41
C ARG A 73 -9.16 -10.62 -22.35
N ILE A 74 -7.86 -10.34 -22.23
CA ILE A 74 -7.12 -9.45 -23.14
C ILE A 74 -6.47 -10.31 -24.23
N ARG A 75 -6.82 -10.09 -25.50
CA ARG A 75 -6.13 -10.65 -26.66
C ARG A 75 -5.31 -9.53 -27.32
N HIS A 76 -4.08 -9.85 -27.72
CA HIS A 76 -3.14 -8.93 -28.39
C HIS A 76 -3.62 -8.57 -29.79
#